data_AF-A0A024HCC9-F1
#
_entry.id   AF-A0A024HCC9-F1
#
_cell.length_a   1.000
_cell.length_b   1.000
_cell.length_c   1.000
_cell.angle_alpha   90.00
_cell.angle_beta   90.00
_cell.angle_gamma   90.00
#
_symmetry.space_group_name_H-M   'P 1'
#
loop_
_entity.id
_entity.type
_entity.pdbx_description
1 polymer ?
#
loop_
_entity_poly.entity_id
_entity_poly.type
_entity_poly.pdbx_seq_one_letter_code
_entity_poly.pdbx_strand_id
1 'polypeptide(L)'
;MALAKALLSKIHIARQQLGLAEDVYRQKLQGMFGKASAKDLSQRQAEKLLDEFKRLGWKPRPSSKSAGKPHNFASPAMPLLITKIEAQLADMKLPWAYADALARQMYKVQKVAWLRKPDQLTGLIAALDVEQEKRHLLAEVDRLCQRLGIEHPEQAAGLEQLPKGWQRQRQILRALVDALSAAVEAREIKEGK
;
A
#
# COMPACT_ATOMS: atom_id res chain seq x y z
N MET A 1 -30.22 9.16 0.07
CA MET A 1 -28.77 9.06 -0.20
C MET A 1 -28.35 7.62 0.03
N ALA A 2 -27.58 7.04 -0.90
CA ALA A 2 -27.03 5.70 -0.75
C ALA A 2 -25.97 5.68 0.38
N LEU A 3 -25.87 4.55 1.10
CA LEU A 3 -24.91 4.39 2.18
C LEU A 3 -23.47 4.50 1.63
N ALA A 4 -22.61 5.25 2.31
CA ALA A 4 -21.21 5.37 1.92
C ALA A 4 -20.51 4.00 1.90
N LYS A 5 -19.76 3.70 0.83
CA LYS A 5 -19.05 2.42 0.63
C LYS A 5 -18.14 2.08 1.82
N ALA A 6 -17.53 3.08 2.45
CA ALA A 6 -16.69 2.90 3.64
C ALA A 6 -17.48 2.39 4.85
N LEU A 7 -18.72 2.85 5.05
CA LEU A 7 -19.57 2.40 6.16
C LEU A 7 -20.05 0.98 5.93
N LEU A 8 -20.47 0.66 4.70
CA LEU A 8 -20.87 -0.69 4.32
C LEU A 8 -19.72 -1.69 4.56
N SER A 9 -18.51 -1.36 4.13
CA SER A 9 -17.32 -2.19 4.39
C SER A 9 -17.08 -2.41 5.89
N LYS A 10 -17.24 -1.38 6.73
CA LYS A 10 -17.09 -1.51 8.20
C LYS A 10 -18.11 -2.49 8.79
N ILE A 11 -19.36 -2.46 8.33
CA ILE A 11 -20.42 -3.37 8.79
C ILE A 11 -20.06 -4.81 8.44
N HIS A 12 -19.57 -5.07 7.22
CA HIS A 12 -19.15 -6.41 6.81
C HIS A 12 -17.94 -6.92 7.61
N ILE A 13 -16.94 -6.06 7.85
CA ILE A 13 -15.79 -6.40 8.69
C ILE A 13 -16.25 -6.71 10.12
N ALA A 14 -17.15 -5.90 10.68
CA ALA A 14 -17.68 -6.11 12.02
C ALA A 14 -18.44 -7.43 12.14
N ARG A 15 -19.32 -7.74 11.18
CA ARG A 15 -20.01 -9.04 11.09
C ARG A 15 -19.02 -10.20 11.11
N GLN A 16 -17.98 -10.12 10.26
CA GLN A 16 -16.96 -11.16 10.15
C GLN A 16 -16.16 -11.32 11.44
N GLN A 17 -15.76 -10.23 12.09
CA GLN A 17 -14.99 -10.25 13.33
C GLN A 17 -15.80 -10.74 14.54
N LEU A 18 -17.11 -10.53 14.52
CA LEU A 18 -18.03 -11.06 15.54
C LEU A 18 -18.44 -12.52 15.26
N GLY A 19 -18.05 -13.10 14.12
CA GLY A 19 -18.45 -14.46 13.74
C GLY A 19 -19.96 -14.61 13.50
N LEU A 20 -20.66 -13.53 13.13
CA LEU A 20 -22.11 -13.59 12.90
C LEU A 20 -22.43 -14.29 11.58
N ALA A 21 -23.15 -15.41 11.69
CA ALA A 21 -23.74 -16.10 10.55
C ALA A 21 -24.72 -15.18 9.78
N GLU A 22 -24.94 -15.48 8.51
CA GLU A 22 -25.68 -14.59 7.60
C GLU A 22 -27.15 -14.39 8.00
N ASP A 23 -27.80 -15.47 8.39
CA ASP A 23 -29.16 -15.53 8.90
C ASP A 23 -29.32 -14.69 10.17
N VAL A 24 -28.43 -14.86 11.15
CA VAL A 24 -28.42 -14.07 12.40
C VAL A 24 -28.23 -12.58 12.10
N TYR A 25 -27.33 -12.27 11.18
CA TYR A 25 -27.08 -10.91 10.74
C TYR A 25 -28.31 -10.28 10.05
N ARG A 26 -28.97 -11.00 9.15
CA ARG A 26 -30.19 -10.54 8.48
C ARG A 26 -31.37 -10.38 9.45
N GLN A 27 -31.53 -11.30 10.41
CA GLN A 27 -32.53 -11.16 11.48
C GLN A 27 -32.29 -9.91 12.32
N LYS A 28 -31.03 -9.58 12.62
CA LYS A 28 -30.68 -8.37 13.36
C LYS A 28 -31.00 -7.09 12.57
N LEU A 29 -30.74 -7.07 11.27
CA LEU A 29 -31.12 -5.96 10.39
C LEU A 29 -32.65 -5.77 10.34
N GLN A 30 -33.40 -6.88 10.25
CA GLN A 30 -34.86 -6.86 10.28
C GLN A 30 -35.39 -6.39 11.64
N GLY A 31 -34.88 -6.92 12.76
CA GLY A 31 -35.33 -6.56 14.10
C GLY A 31 -35.04 -5.12 14.50
N MET A 32 -33.88 -4.57 14.10
CA MET A 32 -33.51 -3.20 14.45
C MET A 32 -34.06 -2.13 13.50
N PHE A 33 -34.21 -2.47 12.21
CA PHE A 33 -34.46 -1.46 11.17
C PHE A 33 -35.51 -1.88 10.12
N GLY A 34 -36.02 -3.10 10.17
CA GLY A 34 -36.96 -3.63 9.17
C GLY A 34 -36.34 -3.75 7.76
N LYS A 35 -35.01 -3.92 7.66
CA LYS A 35 -34.30 -3.97 6.38
C LYS A 35 -33.72 -5.36 6.11
N ALA A 36 -33.76 -5.77 4.85
CA ALA A 36 -33.18 -7.03 4.41
C ALA A 36 -31.68 -6.93 4.14
N SER A 37 -31.17 -5.74 3.83
CA SER A 37 -29.76 -5.49 3.52
C SER A 37 -29.20 -4.26 4.21
N ALA A 38 -27.90 -4.29 4.54
CA ALA A 38 -27.20 -3.12 5.02
C ALA A 38 -27.06 -2.01 3.96
N LYS A 39 -27.22 -2.34 2.66
CA LYS A 39 -27.25 -1.35 1.59
C LYS A 39 -28.46 -0.41 1.69
N ASP A 40 -29.54 -0.86 2.31
CA ASP A 40 -30.79 -0.13 2.47
C ASP A 40 -30.83 0.73 3.75
N LEU A 41 -29.74 0.73 4.52
CA LEU A 41 -29.62 1.55 5.72
C LEU A 41 -29.25 2.98 5.34
N SER A 42 -29.88 3.93 6.04
CA SER A 42 -29.37 5.30 6.10
C SER A 42 -28.07 5.35 6.91
N GLN A 43 -27.30 6.43 6.75
CA GLN A 43 -26.07 6.64 7.51
C GLN A 43 -26.28 6.55 9.03
N ARG A 44 -27.33 7.19 9.57
CA ARG A 44 -27.68 7.15 11.00
C ARG A 44 -27.99 5.73 11.49
N GLN A 45 -28.74 4.96 10.70
CA GLN A 45 -29.07 3.56 11.04
C GLN A 45 -27.83 2.67 11.02
N ALA A 46 -26.96 2.89 10.05
CA ALA A 46 -25.72 2.14 9.90
C ALA A 46 -24.72 2.45 11.03
N GLU A 47 -24.64 3.71 11.49
CA GLU A 47 -23.89 4.07 12.71
C GLU A 47 -24.47 3.38 13.95
N LYS A 48 -25.80 3.39 14.13
CA LYS A 48 -26.48 2.69 15.23
C LYS A 48 -26.22 1.19 15.22
N LEU A 49 -26.16 0.56 14.04
CA LEU A 49 -25.79 -0.85 13.89
C LEU A 49 -24.35 -1.12 14.33
N LEU A 50 -23.41 -0.24 13.95
CA LEU A 50 -22.02 -0.34 14.36
C LEU A 50 -21.85 -0.16 15.87
N ASP A 51 -22.65 0.69 16.51
CA ASP A 51 -22.65 0.85 17.97
C ASP A 51 -23.17 -0.41 18.69
N GLU A 52 -24.22 -1.05 18.14
CA GLU A 52 -24.66 -2.36 18.64
C GLU A 52 -23.57 -3.42 18.47
N PHE A 53 -22.85 -3.44 17.34
CA PHE A 53 -21.71 -4.33 17.17
C PHE A 53 -20.61 -4.06 18.19
N LYS A 54 -20.32 -2.79 18.52
CA LYS A 54 -19.38 -2.46 19.60
C LYS A 54 -19.84 -3.01 20.95
N ARG A 55 -21.14 -2.90 21.26
CA ARG A 55 -21.75 -3.46 22.48
C ARG A 55 -21.60 -4.99 22.54
N LEU A 56 -21.69 -5.66 21.40
CA LEU A 56 -21.47 -7.11 21.26
C LEU A 56 -19.99 -7.51 21.29
N GLY A 57 -19.06 -6.58 21.49
CA GLY A 57 -17.64 -6.84 21.64
C GLY A 57 -16.78 -6.54 20.40
N TRP A 58 -17.37 -5.97 19.34
CA TRP A 58 -16.58 -5.55 18.18
C TRP A 58 -15.72 -4.34 18.52
N LYS A 59 -14.40 -4.47 18.35
CA LYS A 59 -13.45 -3.39 18.55
C LYS A 59 -12.99 -2.87 17.19
N PRO A 60 -13.45 -1.70 16.71
CA PRO A 60 -13.03 -1.15 15.43
C PRO A 60 -11.52 -0.92 15.45
N ARG A 61 -10.80 -1.63 14.57
CA ARG A 61 -9.37 -1.41 14.36
C ARG A 61 -9.19 -0.53 13.13
N PRO A 62 -8.27 0.45 13.15
CA PRO A 62 -7.85 1.11 11.93
C PRO A 62 -7.33 0.05 10.95
N SER A 63 -7.49 0.27 9.65
CA SER A 63 -6.91 -0.64 8.66
C SER A 63 -5.42 -0.74 8.90
N SER A 64 -4.80 -1.91 8.66
CA SER A 64 -3.34 -2.06 8.77
C SER A 64 -2.59 -1.05 7.91
N LYS A 65 -3.20 -0.59 6.80
CA LYS A 65 -2.66 0.42 5.89
C LYS A 65 -2.65 1.83 6.49
N SER A 66 -3.64 2.16 7.33
CA SER A 66 -3.77 3.47 7.99
C SER A 66 -3.26 3.46 9.44
N ALA A 67 -2.98 2.30 10.00
CA ALA A 67 -2.45 2.14 11.35
C ALA A 67 -1.06 2.78 11.43
N GLY A 68 -0.89 3.75 12.33
CA GLY A 68 0.36 4.48 12.51
C GLY A 68 0.49 5.77 11.69
N LYS A 69 -0.52 6.13 10.88
CA LYS A 69 -0.52 7.44 10.19
C LYS A 69 -0.46 8.56 11.23
N PRO A 70 0.53 9.46 11.17
CA PRO A 70 0.61 10.57 12.10
C PRO A 70 -0.44 11.65 11.80
N HIS A 71 -1.06 12.19 12.86
CA HIS A 71 -2.06 13.26 12.76
C HIS A 71 -1.62 14.57 13.46
N ASN A 72 -0.42 14.59 14.04
CA ASN A 72 0.00 15.63 14.98
C ASN A 72 1.11 16.50 14.36
N PHE A 73 0.76 17.51 13.56
CA PHE A 73 1.75 18.45 13.04
C PHE A 73 1.24 19.90 13.10
N ALA A 74 2.12 20.79 13.56
CA ALA A 74 1.80 22.19 13.84
C ALA A 74 1.97 23.13 12.63
N SER A 75 2.54 22.65 11.52
CA SER A 75 2.86 23.48 10.35
C SER A 75 1.99 23.09 9.12
N PRO A 76 1.51 24.06 8.31
CA PRO A 76 0.71 23.79 7.12
C PRO A 76 1.40 22.94 6.04
N ALA A 77 2.73 22.95 5.97
CA ALA A 77 3.49 22.19 4.97
C ALA A 77 3.62 20.70 5.30
N MET A 78 3.61 20.33 6.59
CA MET A 78 3.81 18.94 7.01
C MET A 78 2.68 17.99 6.59
N PRO A 79 1.39 18.38 6.63
CA PRO A 79 0.30 17.56 6.09
C PRO A 79 0.51 17.16 4.62
N LEU A 80 1.05 18.04 3.78
CA LEU A 80 1.32 17.74 2.38
C LEU A 80 2.45 16.71 2.22
N LEU A 81 3.54 16.87 2.98
CA LEU A 81 4.67 15.91 2.97
C LEU A 81 4.24 14.52 3.46
N ILE A 82 3.40 14.46 4.49
CA ILE A 82 2.84 13.21 5.02
C ILE A 82 1.91 12.54 4.02
N THR A 83 1.12 13.32 3.28
CA THR A 83 0.28 12.80 2.20
C THR A 83 1.12 12.22 1.07
N LYS A 84 2.25 12.85 0.72
CA LYS A 84 3.20 12.29 -0.25
C LYS A 84 3.80 10.97 0.25
N ILE A 85 4.24 10.91 1.52
CA ILE A 85 4.75 9.68 2.13
C ILE A 85 3.68 8.56 2.09
N GLU A 86 2.44 8.88 2.44
CA GLU A 86 1.34 7.92 2.37
C GLU A 86 1.12 7.39 0.95
N ALA A 87 1.15 8.27 -0.05
CA ALA A 87 1.00 7.88 -1.45
C ALA A 87 2.14 6.95 -1.91
N GLN A 88 3.39 7.27 -1.57
CA GLN A 88 4.56 6.42 -1.87
C GLN A 88 4.45 5.05 -1.20
N LEU A 89 4.08 5.01 0.08
CA LEU A 89 3.86 3.74 0.79
C LEU A 89 2.71 2.94 0.17
N ALA A 90 1.62 3.60 -0.23
CA ALA A 90 0.49 2.94 -0.87
C ALA A 90 0.86 2.33 -2.23
N ASP A 91 1.62 3.04 -3.05
CA ASP A 91 2.14 2.55 -4.34
C ASP A 91 2.98 1.27 -4.15
N MET A 92 3.91 1.31 -3.19
CA MET A 92 4.76 0.16 -2.86
C MET A 92 4.05 -0.92 -2.03
N LYS A 93 2.78 -0.72 -1.68
CA LYS A 93 1.98 -1.59 -0.78
C LYS A 93 2.64 -1.84 0.59
N LEU A 94 3.35 -0.84 1.11
CA LEU A 94 4.05 -0.90 2.39
C LEU A 94 3.24 -0.26 3.53
N PRO A 95 3.36 -0.78 4.77
CA PRO A 95 2.75 -0.16 5.93
C PRO A 95 3.56 1.05 6.44
N TRP A 96 2.92 1.91 7.22
CA TRP A 96 3.58 3.03 7.92
C TRP A 96 4.75 2.59 8.81
N ALA A 97 4.72 1.35 9.32
CA ALA A 97 5.84 0.77 10.07
C ALA A 97 7.16 0.76 9.27
N TYR A 98 7.09 0.69 7.93
CA TYR A 98 8.27 0.81 7.08
C TYR A 98 8.87 2.23 7.12
N ALA A 99 8.02 3.25 7.05
CA ALA A 99 8.46 4.64 7.20
C ALA A 99 8.99 4.92 8.62
N ASP A 100 8.40 4.32 9.65
CA ASP A 100 8.95 4.37 11.02
C ASP A 100 10.35 3.75 11.10
N ALA A 101 10.59 2.61 10.43
CA ALA A 101 11.90 1.98 10.38
C ALA A 101 12.94 2.88 9.67
N LEU A 102 12.57 3.52 8.57
CA LEU A 102 13.42 4.50 7.89
C LEU A 102 13.72 5.72 8.76
N ALA A 103 12.71 6.27 9.45
CA ALA A 103 12.91 7.37 10.40
C ALA A 103 13.87 6.98 11.53
N ARG A 104 13.80 5.73 12.01
CA ARG A 104 14.72 5.18 13.02
C ARG A 104 16.14 5.06 12.48
N GLN A 105 16.30 4.64 11.22
CA GLN A 105 17.60 4.51 10.58
C GLN A 105 18.25 5.88 10.33
N MET A 106 17.52 6.82 9.72
CA MET A 106 18.03 8.12 9.27
C MET A 106 18.18 9.13 10.40
N TYR A 107 17.23 9.18 11.32
CA TYR A 107 17.13 10.26 12.32
C TYR A 107 17.11 9.76 13.77
N LYS A 108 17.23 8.45 14.00
CA LYS A 108 17.14 7.82 15.34
C LYS A 108 15.81 8.10 16.05
N VAL A 109 14.75 8.43 15.29
CA VAL A 109 13.41 8.69 15.80
C VAL A 109 12.53 7.46 15.57
N GLN A 110 11.83 6.98 16.60
CA GLN A 110 11.08 5.72 16.47
C GLN A 110 9.82 5.83 15.61
N LYS A 111 9.24 7.02 15.48
CA LYS A 111 7.98 7.26 14.78
C LYS A 111 8.08 8.46 13.87
N VAL A 112 7.57 8.34 12.64
CA VAL A 112 7.47 9.48 11.71
C VAL A 112 6.64 10.61 12.34
N ALA A 113 5.66 10.27 13.18
CA ALA A 113 4.85 11.21 13.94
C ALA A 113 5.63 12.17 14.85
N TRP A 114 6.87 11.84 15.19
CA TRP A 114 7.71 12.65 16.07
C TRP A 114 8.73 13.50 15.32
N LEU A 115 8.74 13.44 13.98
CA LEU A 115 9.55 14.32 13.16
C LEU A 115 8.95 15.72 13.18
N ARG A 116 9.67 16.66 13.81
CA ARG A 116 9.23 18.06 13.98
C ARG A 116 9.87 19.02 12.98
N LYS A 117 10.88 18.58 12.22
CA LYS A 117 11.56 19.42 11.24
C LYS A 117 11.09 19.04 9.82
N PRO A 118 10.66 20.01 8.99
CA PRO A 118 10.26 19.74 7.61
C PRO A 118 11.35 19.03 6.79
N ASP A 119 12.62 19.37 7.00
CA ASP A 119 13.76 18.75 6.29
C ASP A 119 13.87 17.25 6.55
N GLN A 120 13.47 16.77 7.73
CA GLN A 120 13.46 15.34 8.04
C GLN A 120 12.38 14.61 7.23
N LEU A 121 11.23 15.24 7.01
CA LEU A 121 10.17 14.67 6.18
C LEU A 121 10.57 14.68 4.70
N THR A 122 11.19 15.77 4.22
CA THR A 122 11.70 15.85 2.84
C THR A 122 12.80 14.82 2.59
N GLY A 123 13.73 14.62 3.54
CA GLY A 123 14.73 13.57 3.43
C GLY A 123 14.14 12.16 3.45
N LEU A 124 13.11 11.92 4.27
CA LEU A 124 12.38 10.65 4.28
C LEU A 124 11.67 10.39 2.94
N ILE A 125 11.05 11.42 2.36
CA ILE A 125 10.44 11.36 1.02
C ILE A 125 11.48 10.99 -0.03
N ALA A 126 12.66 11.63 -0.02
CA ALA A 126 13.73 11.33 -0.96
C ALA A 126 14.23 9.89 -0.83
N ALA A 127 14.34 9.36 0.41
CA ALA A 127 14.69 7.97 0.65
C ALA A 127 13.61 7.00 0.11
N LEU A 128 12.34 7.34 0.27
CA LEU A 128 11.22 6.57 -0.29
C LEU A 128 11.16 6.64 -1.82
N ASP A 129 11.46 7.80 -2.42
CA ASP A 129 11.55 7.96 -3.88
C ASP A 129 12.64 7.03 -4.45
N VAL A 130 13.80 6.94 -3.79
CA VAL A 130 14.88 6.02 -4.17
C VAL A 130 14.47 4.55 -4.04
N GLU A 131 13.75 4.17 -2.97
CA GLU A 131 13.26 2.80 -2.81
C GLU A 131 12.16 2.44 -3.82
N GLN A 132 11.28 3.40 -4.14
CA GLN A 132 10.23 3.25 -5.14
C GLN A 132 10.84 3.02 -6.52
N GLU A 133 11.82 3.84 -6.91
CA GLU A 133 12.52 3.69 -8.18
C GLU A 133 13.20 2.33 -8.32
N LYS A 134 13.88 1.85 -7.27
CA LYS A 134 14.51 0.51 -7.29
C LYS A 134 13.48 -0.60 -7.55
N ARG A 135 12.32 -0.52 -6.91
CA ARG A 135 11.25 -1.52 -7.10
C ARG A 135 10.65 -1.46 -8.49
N HIS A 136 10.46 -0.26 -9.03
CA HIS A 136 9.96 -0.06 -10.39
C HIS A 136 10.95 -0.60 -11.41
N LEU A 137 12.23 -0.28 -11.28
CA LEU A 137 13.27 -0.81 -12.17
C LEU A 137 13.37 -2.32 -12.10
N LEU A 138 13.31 -2.92 -10.90
CA LEU A 138 13.33 -4.38 -10.77
C LEU A 138 12.11 -5.03 -11.45
N ALA A 139 10.92 -4.47 -11.24
CA ALA A 139 9.71 -4.95 -11.91
C ALA A 139 9.79 -4.81 -13.44
N GLU A 140 10.48 -3.77 -13.93
CA GLU A 140 10.69 -3.57 -15.36
C GLU A 140 11.70 -4.58 -15.94
N VAL A 141 12.79 -4.85 -15.22
CA VAL A 141 13.72 -5.95 -15.56
C VAL A 141 12.96 -7.27 -15.70
N ASP A 142 12.13 -7.61 -14.71
CA ASP A 142 11.34 -8.85 -14.74
C ASP A 142 10.40 -8.92 -15.97
N ARG A 143 9.74 -7.80 -16.30
CA ARG A 143 8.87 -7.71 -17.49
C ARG A 143 9.65 -7.88 -18.80
N LEU A 144 10.80 -7.24 -18.92
CA LEU A 144 11.63 -7.33 -20.13
C LEU A 144 12.21 -8.75 -20.29
N CYS A 145 12.64 -9.38 -19.20
CA CYS A 145 13.05 -10.79 -19.21
C CYS A 145 11.91 -11.69 -19.69
N GLN A 146 10.68 -11.51 -19.19
CA GLN A 146 9.52 -12.28 -19.64
C GLN A 146 9.25 -12.11 -21.14
N ARG A 147 9.38 -10.89 -21.69
CA ARG A 147 9.23 -10.64 -23.14
C ARG A 147 10.28 -11.37 -23.98
N LEU A 148 11.49 -11.53 -23.44
CA LEU A 148 12.55 -12.30 -24.09
C LEU A 148 12.40 -13.82 -23.92
N GLY A 149 11.42 -14.28 -23.15
CA GLY A 149 11.24 -15.69 -22.80
C GLY A 149 12.26 -16.18 -21.75
N ILE A 150 12.82 -15.26 -20.97
CA ILE A 150 13.77 -15.54 -19.90
C ILE A 150 13.00 -15.53 -18.58
N GLU A 151 12.94 -16.67 -17.87
CA GLU A 151 12.17 -16.78 -16.63
C GLU A 151 12.81 -16.00 -15.47
N HIS A 152 14.14 -15.98 -15.42
CA HIS A 152 14.90 -15.23 -14.43
C HIS A 152 16.01 -14.39 -15.07
N PRO A 153 16.21 -13.13 -14.65
CA PRO A 153 17.27 -12.27 -15.20
C PRO A 153 18.67 -12.90 -15.09
N GLU A 154 18.89 -13.76 -14.12
CA GLU A 154 20.14 -14.50 -13.93
C GLU A 154 20.41 -15.55 -15.02
N GLN A 155 19.38 -15.96 -15.76
CA GLN A 155 19.47 -16.89 -16.89
C GLN A 155 19.72 -16.17 -18.23
N ALA A 156 19.67 -14.84 -18.26
CA ALA A 156 19.96 -14.07 -19.46
C ALA A 156 21.47 -14.11 -19.75
N ALA A 157 21.84 -14.50 -20.98
CA ALA A 157 23.22 -14.46 -21.44
C ALA A 157 23.81 -13.05 -21.24
N GLY A 158 24.90 -12.94 -20.47
CA GLY A 158 25.56 -11.67 -20.11
C GLY A 158 25.25 -11.15 -18.71
N LEU A 159 24.25 -11.71 -18.00
CA LEU A 159 23.91 -11.35 -16.61
C LEU A 159 24.42 -12.35 -15.56
N GLU A 160 25.15 -13.36 -16.00
CA GLU A 160 25.71 -14.46 -15.18
C GLU A 160 26.74 -13.99 -14.13
N GLN A 161 27.29 -12.77 -14.28
CA GLN A 161 28.33 -12.21 -13.39
C GLN A 161 27.84 -11.03 -12.53
N LEU A 162 26.54 -10.91 -12.30
CA LEU A 162 26.01 -9.82 -11.47
C LEU A 162 26.50 -9.93 -10.00
N PRO A 163 26.88 -8.80 -9.37
CA PRO A 163 27.32 -8.82 -7.99
C PRO A 163 26.18 -9.20 -7.04
N LYS A 164 26.52 -9.80 -5.90
CA LYS A 164 25.53 -10.16 -4.87
C LYS A 164 24.72 -8.93 -4.45
N GLY A 165 23.40 -9.07 -4.43
CA GLY A 165 22.48 -7.99 -4.03
C GLY A 165 22.28 -6.89 -5.09
N TRP A 166 22.60 -7.15 -6.37
CA TRP A 166 22.36 -6.22 -7.49
C TRP A 166 20.91 -5.70 -7.56
N GLN A 167 19.94 -6.50 -7.13
CA GLN A 167 18.51 -6.17 -7.05
C GLN A 167 18.21 -4.94 -6.17
N ARG A 168 19.16 -4.52 -5.33
CA ARG A 168 19.06 -3.33 -4.47
C ARG A 168 19.92 -2.16 -4.95
N GLN A 169 20.69 -2.35 -6.00
CA GLN A 169 21.64 -1.38 -6.55
C GLN A 169 21.01 -0.64 -7.73
N ARG A 170 20.61 0.61 -7.48
CA ARG A 170 19.89 1.46 -8.45
C ARG A 170 20.61 1.57 -9.80
N GLN A 171 21.93 1.74 -9.80
CA GLN A 171 22.69 1.91 -11.04
C GLN A 171 22.74 0.63 -11.88
N ILE A 172 22.86 -0.53 -11.22
CA ILE A 172 22.84 -1.82 -11.93
C ILE A 172 21.46 -2.04 -12.54
N LEU A 173 20.40 -1.82 -11.77
CA LEU A 173 19.03 -1.97 -12.27
C LEU A 173 18.75 -1.08 -13.49
N ARG A 174 19.24 0.17 -13.50
CA ARG A 174 19.13 1.05 -14.67
C ARG A 174 19.84 0.48 -15.89
N ALA A 175 21.11 0.09 -15.74
CA ALA A 175 21.89 -0.50 -16.82
C ALA A 175 21.23 -1.78 -17.38
N LEU A 176 20.61 -2.59 -16.52
CA LEU A 176 19.87 -3.78 -16.93
C LEU A 176 18.63 -3.45 -17.75
N VAL A 177 17.83 -2.45 -17.31
CA VAL A 177 16.66 -2.01 -18.07
C VAL A 177 17.07 -1.52 -19.45
N ASP A 178 18.14 -0.72 -19.55
CA ASP A 178 18.63 -0.20 -20.82
C ASP A 178 19.09 -1.34 -21.76
N ALA A 179 19.89 -2.28 -21.23
CA ALA A 179 20.41 -3.41 -22.00
C ALA A 179 19.31 -4.37 -22.45
N LEU A 180 18.35 -4.70 -21.57
CA LEU A 180 17.25 -5.61 -21.88
C LEU A 180 16.26 -4.96 -22.86
N SER A 181 16.01 -3.66 -22.74
CA SER A 181 15.16 -2.93 -23.69
C SER A 181 15.76 -2.97 -25.10
N ALA A 182 17.07 -2.70 -25.23
CA ALA A 182 17.77 -2.81 -26.51
C ALA A 182 17.74 -4.23 -27.08
N ALA A 183 17.84 -5.26 -26.23
CA ALA A 183 17.75 -6.66 -26.66
C ALA A 183 16.35 -7.03 -27.17
N VAL A 184 15.30 -6.53 -26.51
CA VAL A 184 13.91 -6.69 -26.95
C VAL A 184 13.68 -6.02 -28.31
N GLU A 185 14.09 -4.76 -28.46
CA GLU A 185 13.98 -4.04 -29.74
C GLU A 185 14.70 -4.76 -30.87
N ALA A 186 15.92 -5.25 -30.63
CA ALA A 186 16.69 -6.00 -31.61
C ALA A 186 16.01 -7.32 -32.04
N ARG A 187 15.26 -7.96 -31.13
CA ARG A 187 14.49 -9.17 -31.44
C ARG A 187 13.25 -8.85 -32.25
N GLU A 188 12.51 -7.80 -31.87
CA GLU A 188 11.32 -7.35 -32.60
C GLU A 188 11.65 -6.92 -34.04
N ILE A 189 12.79 -6.25 -34.24
CA ILE A 189 13.28 -5.89 -35.59
C ILE A 189 13.60 -7.13 -36.43
N LYS A 190 14.10 -8.21 -35.81
CA LYS A 190 14.43 -9.46 -36.51
C LYS A 190 13.19 -10.30 -36.84
N GLU A 191 12.18 -10.29 -35.97
CA GLU A 191 10.92 -11.04 -36.17
C GLU A 191 9.93 -10.30 -37.08
N GLY A 192 10.05 -8.98 -37.22
CA GLY A 192 9.24 -8.14 -38.12
C GLY A 192 9.78 -7.96 -39.56
N LYS A 193 10.87 -8.64 -39.91
CA LYS A 193 11.44 -8.72 -41.26
C LYS A 193 11.27 -10.12 -41.84
#